data_AF-A0AAW1YYP3-F1
#
_entry.id   AF-A0AAW1YYP3-F1
#
_cell.length_a   1.000
_cell.length_b   1.000
_cell.length_c   1.000
_cell.angle_alpha   90.00
_cell.angle_beta   90.00
_cell.angle_gamma   90.00
#
_symmetry.space_group_name_H-M   'P 1'
#
loop_
_entity.id
_entity.type
_entity.pdbx_description
1 polymer ?
#
loop_
_entity_poly.entity_id
_entity_poly.type
_entity_poly.pdbx_seq_one_letter_code
_entity_poly.pdbx_strand_id
1 'polypeptide(L)'
;MVWIRIIVICMFMSLLQAHKECTRDIKWGHLIQSLNSMGTAISHDCAFDYEEDSLCDPRHLLNMVDHNAILMIDITKKAETMYRENPKPQAFIEALHHTRHTLSNCVHHSDSVEKEPVTTCFNKLEAFLKKKSHSHCAWEIINSKLREILQRLEKRSVRRRR
;
A
#
# COMPACT_ATOMS: atom_id res chain seq x y z
N MET A 1 7.77 -39.05 -14.11
CA MET A 1 8.33 -37.78 -13.56
C MET A 1 7.98 -36.52 -14.37
N VAL A 2 7.95 -36.56 -15.71
CA VAL A 2 7.65 -35.38 -16.56
C VAL A 2 6.22 -34.84 -16.36
N TRP A 3 5.22 -35.73 -16.23
CA TRP A 3 3.82 -35.36 -16.05
C TRP A 3 3.54 -34.62 -14.73
N ILE A 4 4.21 -34.99 -13.64
CA ILE A 4 4.09 -34.30 -12.34
C ILE A 4 4.63 -32.87 -12.46
N ARG A 5 5.74 -32.66 -13.17
CA ARG A 5 6.30 -31.32 -13.41
C ARG A 5 5.37 -30.44 -14.25
N ILE A 6 4.71 -30.99 -15.27
CA ILE A 6 3.75 -30.23 -16.11
C ILE A 6 2.52 -29.83 -15.29
N ILE A 7 1.96 -30.73 -14.48
CA ILE A 7 0.79 -30.43 -13.64
C ILE A 7 1.11 -29.33 -12.61
N VAL A 8 2.27 -29.40 -11.96
CA VAL A 8 2.71 -28.36 -11.02
C VAL A 8 2.86 -27.01 -11.72
N ILE A 9 3.50 -26.96 -12.89
CA ILE A 9 3.67 -25.72 -13.66
C ILE A 9 2.31 -25.13 -14.08
N CYS A 10 1.37 -25.97 -14.55
CA CYS A 10 0.03 -25.52 -14.92
C CYS A 10 -0.75 -24.98 -13.72
N MET A 11 -0.68 -25.63 -12.55
CA MET A 11 -1.31 -25.11 -11.32
C MET A 11 -0.71 -23.77 -10.90
N PHE A 12 0.61 -23.61 -10.97
CA PHE A 12 1.28 -22.34 -10.67
C PHE A 12 0.86 -21.23 -11.64
N MET A 13 0.75 -21.51 -12.93
CA MET A 13 0.31 -20.55 -13.93
C MET A 13 -1.15 -20.11 -13.70
N SER A 14 -2.04 -21.06 -13.40
CA SER A 14 -3.46 -20.77 -13.09
C SER A 14 -3.61 -19.95 -11.80
N LEU A 15 -2.84 -20.26 -10.76
CA LEU A 15 -2.82 -19.52 -9.50
C LEU A 15 -2.31 -18.08 -9.72
N LEU A 16 -1.22 -17.93 -10.47
CA LEU A 16 -0.65 -16.63 -10.79
C LEU A 16 -1.63 -15.76 -11.59
N GLN A 17 -2.41 -16.38 -12.48
CA GLN A 17 -3.42 -15.70 -13.29
C GLN A 17 -4.65 -15.30 -12.46
N ALA A 18 -5.10 -16.15 -11.54
CA ALA A 18 -6.17 -15.81 -10.59
C ALA A 18 -5.81 -14.63 -9.69
N HIS A 19 -4.58 -14.57 -9.17
CA HIS A 19 -4.10 -13.41 -8.39
C HIS A 19 -4.01 -12.13 -9.24
N LYS A 20 -3.63 -12.23 -10.52
CA LYS A 20 -3.62 -11.09 -11.43
C LYS A 20 -5.02 -10.56 -11.71
N GLU A 21 -5.98 -11.44 -11.95
CA GLU A 21 -7.38 -11.05 -12.16
C GLU A 21 -8.00 -10.45 -10.91
N CYS A 22 -7.71 -11.00 -9.72
CA CYS A 22 -8.30 -10.50 -8.48
C CYS A 22 -7.74 -9.13 -8.04
N THR A 23 -6.46 -8.86 -8.30
CA THR A 23 -5.88 -7.52 -8.05
C THR A 23 -6.39 -6.43 -9.01
N ARG A 24 -7.05 -6.83 -10.11
CA ARG A 24 -7.63 -5.93 -11.11
C ARG A 24 -8.91 -5.26 -10.64
N ASP A 25 -9.68 -5.90 -9.77
CA ASP A 25 -11.00 -5.45 -9.33
C ASP A 25 -10.93 -4.55 -8.08
N ILE A 26 -9.73 -4.29 -7.58
CA ILE A 26 -9.51 -3.38 -6.46
C ILE A 26 -9.82 -1.95 -6.90
N LYS A 27 -10.70 -1.28 -6.15
CA LYS A 27 -11.11 0.11 -6.36
C LYS A 27 -10.05 1.10 -5.84
N TRP A 28 -8.84 1.04 -6.38
CA TRP A 28 -7.72 1.92 -5.99
C TRP A 28 -8.08 3.41 -6.11
N GLY A 29 -8.77 3.81 -7.18
CA GLY A 29 -9.22 5.18 -7.36
C GLY A 29 -10.12 5.68 -6.22
N HIS A 30 -11.00 4.84 -5.67
CA HIS A 30 -11.84 5.21 -4.53
C HIS A 30 -11.02 5.40 -3.25
N LEU A 31 -10.04 4.52 -3.02
CA LEU A 31 -9.12 4.64 -1.88
C LEU A 31 -8.28 5.92 -1.98
N ILE A 32 -7.74 6.23 -3.16
CA ILE A 32 -6.95 7.44 -3.41
C ILE A 32 -7.83 8.70 -3.28
N GLN A 33 -9.06 8.66 -3.77
CA GLN A 33 -10.02 9.76 -3.62
C GLN A 33 -10.33 10.04 -2.15
N SER A 34 -10.51 8.99 -1.33
CA SER A 34 -10.71 9.14 0.11
C SER A 34 -9.47 9.66 0.85
N LEU A 35 -8.26 9.43 0.34
CA LEU A 35 -7.05 10.07 0.86
C LEU A 35 -7.02 11.56 0.46
N ASN A 36 -7.44 11.87 -0.77
CA ASN A 36 -7.43 13.24 -1.31
C ASN A 36 -8.42 14.17 -0.60
N SER A 37 -9.51 13.66 -0.03
CA SER A 37 -10.43 14.47 0.76
C SER A 37 -9.79 15.04 2.05
N MET A 38 -8.62 14.56 2.46
CA MET A 38 -7.84 15.11 3.58
C MET A 38 -6.81 16.17 3.16
N GLY A 39 -6.73 16.51 1.87
CA GLY A 39 -5.77 17.48 1.32
C GLY A 39 -4.81 16.85 0.31
N THR A 40 -4.57 17.55 -0.80
CA THR A 40 -3.82 17.02 -1.96
C THR A 40 -2.43 17.60 -2.16
N ALA A 41 -2.13 18.73 -1.52
CA ALA A 41 -0.84 19.39 -1.60
C ALA A 41 -0.25 19.56 -0.20
N ILE A 42 1.07 19.58 -0.13
CA ILE A 42 1.77 20.09 1.05
C ILE A 42 1.64 21.60 0.98
N SER A 43 1.07 22.22 2.01
CA SER A 43 0.98 23.67 2.10
C SER A 43 2.38 24.29 2.09
N HIS A 44 2.50 25.51 1.57
CA HIS A 44 3.78 26.22 1.50
C HIS A 44 4.45 26.32 2.89
N ASP A 45 3.64 26.49 3.94
CA ASP A 45 4.11 26.60 5.32
C ASP A 45 4.67 25.27 5.86
N CYS A 46 4.18 24.14 5.36
CA CYS A 46 4.64 22.80 5.73
C CYS A 46 5.82 22.29 4.90
N ALA A 47 6.19 22.99 3.82
CA ALA A 47 7.30 22.59 2.95
C ALA A 47 8.68 22.69 3.64
N PHE A 48 8.83 23.56 4.64
CA PHE A 48 10.08 23.71 5.42
C PHE A 48 10.39 22.48 6.29
N ASP A 49 9.38 21.70 6.67
CA ASP A 49 9.53 20.48 7.46
C ASP A 49 9.91 19.24 6.64
N TYR A 50 10.06 19.39 5.32
CA TYR A 50 10.24 18.31 4.37
C TYR A 50 11.71 17.92 4.18
N GLU A 51 12.18 16.95 4.97
CA GLU A 51 13.44 16.22 4.70
C GLU A 51 13.12 14.96 3.88
N GLU A 52 13.13 15.09 2.55
CA GLU A 52 12.64 14.10 1.58
C GLU A 52 13.31 12.71 1.67
N ASP A 53 14.60 12.65 2.02
CA ASP A 53 15.43 11.46 1.82
C ASP A 53 15.32 10.38 2.91
N SER A 54 14.67 10.66 4.04
CA SER A 54 14.75 9.77 5.22
C SER A 54 13.52 8.89 5.47
N LEU A 55 12.35 9.27 4.93
CA LEU A 55 11.06 8.74 5.38
C LEU A 55 10.74 7.37 4.80
N CYS A 56 10.69 7.24 3.48
CA CYS A 56 10.53 5.97 2.77
C CYS A 56 10.59 6.23 1.26
N ASP A 57 11.53 5.63 0.53
CA ASP A 57 11.55 5.72 -0.93
C ASP A 57 10.52 4.74 -1.53
N PRO A 58 9.43 5.23 -2.14
CA PRO A 58 8.42 4.37 -2.74
C PRO A 58 9.00 3.46 -3.83
N ARG A 59 10.09 3.85 -4.51
CA ARG A 59 10.74 3.03 -5.54
C ARG A 59 11.24 1.70 -4.97
N HIS A 60 11.80 1.71 -3.77
CA HIS A 60 12.33 0.50 -3.13
C HIS A 60 11.19 -0.48 -2.80
N LEU A 61 10.09 0.03 -2.22
CA LEU A 61 8.86 -0.73 -1.96
C LEU A 61 8.29 -1.37 -3.23
N LEU A 62 8.23 -0.60 -4.32
CA LEU A 62 7.48 -0.98 -5.52
C LEU A 62 8.19 -1.98 -6.41
N ASN A 63 9.52 -1.99 -6.42
CA ASN A 63 10.29 -3.03 -7.11
C ASN A 63 9.96 -4.43 -6.56
N MET A 64 9.52 -4.52 -5.30
CA MET A 64 9.15 -5.79 -4.68
C MET A 64 7.68 -6.16 -4.92
N VAL A 65 6.77 -5.16 -5.03
CA VAL A 65 5.33 -5.37 -5.28
C VAL A 65 5.07 -6.03 -6.65
N ASP A 66 5.93 -5.77 -7.64
CA ASP A 66 5.83 -6.38 -8.98
C ASP A 66 5.84 -7.92 -8.95
N HIS A 67 6.34 -8.53 -7.88
CA HIS A 67 6.47 -9.98 -7.76
C HIS A 67 5.65 -10.56 -6.59
N ASN A 68 4.92 -9.73 -5.83
CA ASN A 68 4.25 -10.21 -4.64
C ASN A 68 3.01 -9.39 -4.25
N ALA A 69 1.82 -9.98 -4.45
CA ALA A 69 0.54 -9.36 -4.08
C ALA A 69 0.35 -9.22 -2.56
N ILE A 70 1.05 -10.02 -1.73
CA ILE A 70 1.04 -9.93 -0.27
C ILE A 70 1.57 -8.57 0.19
N LEU A 71 2.51 -7.97 -0.55
CA LEU A 71 3.01 -6.63 -0.24
C LEU A 71 1.91 -5.55 -0.33
N MET A 72 0.90 -5.73 -1.20
CA MET A 72 -0.22 -4.80 -1.25
C MET A 72 -1.10 -4.92 0.01
N ILE A 73 -1.26 -6.15 0.52
CA ILE A 73 -1.94 -6.40 1.81
C ILE A 73 -1.17 -5.74 2.95
N ASP A 74 0.15 -5.92 3.02
CA ASP A 74 0.98 -5.33 4.07
C ASP A 74 0.93 -3.80 4.05
N ILE A 75 1.06 -3.18 2.86
CA ILE A 75 0.99 -1.71 2.71
C ILE A 75 -0.39 -1.19 3.17
N THR A 76 -1.48 -1.82 2.73
CA THR A 76 -2.83 -1.39 3.12
C THR A 76 -3.11 -1.61 4.60
N LYS A 77 -2.62 -2.71 5.19
CA LYS A 77 -2.71 -3.00 6.62
C LYS A 77 -1.93 -1.99 7.46
N LYS A 78 -0.67 -1.70 7.12
CA LYS A 78 0.15 -0.73 7.87
C LYS A 78 -0.41 0.69 7.74
N ALA A 79 -0.91 1.07 6.57
CA ALA A 79 -1.65 2.32 6.40
C ALA A 79 -2.90 2.35 7.30
N GLU A 80 -3.72 1.30 7.31
CA GLU A 80 -4.91 1.25 8.19
C GLU A 80 -4.53 1.43 9.67
N THR A 81 -3.48 0.74 10.13
CA THR A 81 -2.99 0.86 11.52
C THR A 81 -2.53 2.28 11.83
N MET A 82 -1.76 2.91 10.94
CA MET A 82 -1.22 4.26 11.18
C MET A 82 -2.33 5.32 11.35
N TYR A 83 -3.46 5.16 10.66
CA TYR A 83 -4.59 6.11 10.74
C TYR A 83 -5.63 5.77 11.83
N ARG A 84 -5.59 4.57 12.43
CA ARG A 84 -6.57 4.13 13.46
C ARG A 84 -6.57 5.00 14.71
N GLU A 85 -5.42 5.58 15.07
CA GLU A 85 -5.27 6.32 16.33
C GLU A 85 -5.36 7.84 16.14
N ASN A 86 -4.86 8.37 15.03
CA ASN A 86 -4.88 9.81 14.69
C ASN A 86 -4.50 9.93 13.20
N PRO A 87 -5.16 10.74 12.34
CA PRO A 87 -6.32 11.60 12.56
C PRO A 87 -7.69 10.88 12.50
N LYS A 88 -7.73 9.55 12.46
CA LYS A 88 -8.97 8.74 12.40
C LYS A 88 -9.97 9.13 11.29
N PRO A 89 -9.54 9.29 10.03
CA PRO A 89 -10.44 9.58 8.92
C PRO A 89 -11.28 8.33 8.59
N GLN A 90 -12.47 8.22 9.20
CA GLN A 90 -13.29 7.00 9.16
C GLN A 90 -13.53 6.47 7.74
N ALA A 91 -13.90 7.34 6.79
CA ALA A 91 -14.11 6.96 5.40
C ALA A 91 -12.85 6.36 4.74
N PHE A 92 -11.67 6.89 5.06
CA PHE A 92 -10.40 6.40 4.54
C PHE A 92 -9.99 5.08 5.21
N ILE A 93 -10.20 4.95 6.52
CA ILE A 93 -9.97 3.70 7.25
C ILE A 93 -10.87 2.58 6.71
N GLU A 94 -12.15 2.86 6.46
CA GLU A 94 -13.07 1.91 5.87
C GLU A 94 -12.67 1.51 4.45
N ALA A 95 -12.23 2.48 3.63
CA ALA A 95 -11.71 2.21 2.30
C ALA A 95 -10.45 1.32 2.34
N LEU A 96 -9.53 1.58 3.29
CA LEU A 96 -8.34 0.75 3.51
C LEU A 96 -8.72 -0.66 3.97
N HIS A 97 -9.63 -0.76 4.94
CA HIS A 97 -10.10 -2.03 5.49
C HIS A 97 -10.76 -2.89 4.43
N HIS A 98 -11.67 -2.31 3.63
CA HIS A 98 -12.33 -3.00 2.53
C HIS A 98 -11.33 -3.46 1.46
N THR A 99 -10.38 -2.58 1.10
CA THR A 99 -9.32 -2.92 0.13
C THR A 99 -8.45 -4.08 0.62
N ARG A 100 -8.03 -4.05 1.89
CA ARG A 100 -7.27 -5.11 2.53
C ARG A 100 -8.04 -6.42 2.54
N HIS A 101 -9.31 -6.41 2.94
CA HIS A 101 -10.15 -7.60 2.98
C HIS A 101 -10.32 -8.23 1.58
N THR A 102 -10.58 -7.42 0.55
CA THR A 102 -10.62 -7.89 -0.83
C THR A 102 -9.29 -8.51 -1.26
N LEU A 103 -8.17 -7.84 -0.99
CA LEU A 103 -6.83 -8.36 -1.27
C LEU A 103 -6.53 -9.68 -0.54
N SER A 104 -6.89 -9.81 0.74
CA SER A 104 -6.68 -11.04 1.51
C SER A 104 -7.50 -12.21 0.98
N ASN A 105 -8.73 -11.97 0.56
CA ASN A 105 -9.56 -12.99 -0.07
C ASN A 105 -8.99 -13.42 -1.44
N CYS A 106 -8.44 -12.45 -2.19
CA CYS A 106 -7.78 -12.67 -3.48
C CYS A 106 -6.50 -13.50 -3.39
N VAL A 107 -5.75 -13.39 -2.29
CA VAL A 107 -4.42 -14.01 -2.16
C VAL A 107 -4.50 -15.38 -1.44
N HIS A 108 -5.71 -15.84 -1.08
CA HIS A 108 -5.98 -17.10 -0.37
C HIS A 108 -5.12 -17.26 0.90
N HIS A 109 -5.67 -16.83 2.04
CA HIS A 109 -5.11 -16.98 3.41
C HIS A 109 -3.59 -17.15 3.44
N SER A 110 -2.86 -16.28 2.75
CA SER A 110 -1.43 -16.22 2.94
C SER A 110 -1.28 -15.65 4.34
N ASP A 111 -0.84 -16.46 5.28
CA ASP A 111 -0.28 -15.96 6.52
C ASP A 111 0.75 -14.91 6.11
N SER A 112 0.37 -13.65 6.20
CA SER A 112 1.16 -12.54 5.70
C SER A 112 2.35 -12.44 6.65
N VAL A 113 3.45 -13.11 6.31
CA VAL A 113 4.73 -12.85 6.95
C VAL A 113 5.04 -11.40 6.63
N GLU A 114 4.92 -10.53 7.65
CA GLU A 114 5.16 -9.10 7.49
C GLU A 114 6.52 -8.93 6.83
N LYS A 115 6.54 -8.32 5.65
CA LYS A 115 7.79 -8.17 4.91
C LYS A 115 8.60 -7.03 5.53
N GLU A 116 9.83 -7.36 5.92
CA GLU A 116 10.80 -6.43 6.52
C GLU A 116 10.83 -5.05 5.83
N PRO A 117 10.84 -4.93 4.48
CA PRO A 117 10.93 -3.63 3.83
C PRO A 117 9.68 -2.75 3.97
N VAL A 118 8.48 -3.36 4.05
CA VAL A 118 7.23 -2.62 4.30
C VAL A 118 7.21 -2.13 5.73
N THR A 119 7.56 -3.00 6.67
CA THR A 119 7.65 -2.65 8.07
C THR A 119 8.68 -1.55 8.31
N THR A 120 9.88 -1.64 7.73
CA THR A 120 10.91 -0.59 7.86
C THR A 120 10.44 0.75 7.30
N CYS A 121 9.76 0.76 6.14
CA CYS A 121 9.19 1.97 5.57
C CYS A 121 8.18 2.62 6.52
N PHE A 122 7.16 1.87 6.95
CA PHE A 122 6.10 2.42 7.79
C PHE A 122 6.59 2.79 9.20
N ASN A 123 7.56 2.06 9.76
CA ASN A 123 8.19 2.43 11.03
C ASN A 123 8.87 3.81 10.96
N LYS A 124 9.50 4.15 9.83
CA LYS A 124 10.10 5.47 9.60
C LYS A 124 9.03 6.57 9.49
N LEU A 125 7.92 6.29 8.81
CA LEU A 125 6.76 7.20 8.74
C LEU A 125 6.18 7.47 10.13
N GLU A 126 5.98 6.43 10.94
CA GLU A 126 5.50 6.56 12.32
C GLU A 126 6.51 7.29 13.22
N ALA A 127 7.80 7.01 13.07
CA ALA A 127 8.85 7.71 13.81
C ALA A 127 8.87 9.21 13.47
N PHE A 128 8.64 9.57 12.22
CA PHE A 128 8.51 10.97 11.80
C PHE A 128 7.29 11.64 12.39
N LEU A 129 6.11 10.99 12.37
CA LEU A 129 4.91 11.50 13.02
C LEU A 129 5.15 11.76 14.51
N LYS A 130 5.80 10.82 15.21
CA LYS A 130 6.18 10.99 16.62
C LYS A 130 7.16 12.16 16.82
N LYS A 131 8.21 12.25 16.00
CA LYS A 131 9.21 13.35 16.05
C LYS A 131 8.57 14.72 15.84
N LYS A 132 7.55 14.81 15.00
CA LYS A 132 6.81 16.04 14.70
C LYS A 132 5.53 16.19 15.53
N SER A 133 5.38 15.40 16.61
CA SER A 133 4.23 15.46 17.54
C SER A 133 2.87 15.37 16.86
N HIS A 134 2.76 14.58 15.79
CA HIS A 134 1.54 14.44 14.99
C HIS A 134 0.98 15.78 14.48
N SER A 135 1.86 16.75 14.17
CA SER A 135 1.45 18.06 13.65
C SER A 135 0.68 17.94 12.33
N HIS A 136 -0.10 18.98 12.02
CA HIS A 136 -0.81 19.07 10.75
C HIS A 136 0.14 18.92 9.54
N CYS A 137 1.28 19.62 9.55
CA CYS A 137 2.30 19.52 8.52
C CYS A 137 2.88 18.11 8.37
N ALA A 138 3.10 17.41 9.49
CA ALA A 138 3.58 16.03 9.43
C ALA A 138 2.57 15.13 8.70
N TRP A 139 1.28 15.31 8.94
CA TRP A 139 0.23 14.58 8.25
C TRP A 139 0.09 14.94 6.77
N GLU A 140 0.28 16.21 6.38
CA GLU A 140 0.32 16.59 4.95
C GLU A 140 1.44 15.85 4.21
N ILE A 141 2.63 15.78 4.83
CA ILE A 141 3.79 15.06 4.28
C ILE A 141 3.52 13.55 4.17
N ILE A 142 2.96 12.94 5.23
CA ILE A 142 2.58 11.52 5.24
C ILE A 142 1.51 11.23 4.18
N ASN A 143 0.47 12.07 4.08
CA ASN A 143 -0.60 11.93 3.08
C ASN A 143 -0.02 12.02 1.66
N SER A 144 0.93 12.92 1.42
CA SER A 144 1.62 13.07 0.14
C SER A 144 2.39 11.79 -0.24
N LYS A 145 3.20 11.25 0.69
CA LYS A 145 3.96 10.01 0.43
C LYS A 145 3.06 8.78 0.29
N LEU A 146 2.03 8.65 1.12
CA LEU A 146 1.07 7.54 1.00
C LEU A 146 0.31 7.61 -0.32
N ARG A 147 -0.07 8.80 -0.78
CA ARG A 147 -0.68 9.00 -2.10
C ARG A 147 0.24 8.51 -3.20
N GLU A 148 1.52 8.88 -3.16
CA GLU A 148 2.50 8.43 -4.14
C GLU A 148 2.59 6.89 -4.18
N ILE A 149 2.63 6.24 -3.01
CA ILE A 149 2.63 4.77 -2.91
C ILE A 149 1.35 4.20 -3.55
N LEU A 150 0.17 4.67 -3.15
CA LEU A 150 -1.13 4.15 -3.63
C LEU A 150 -1.33 4.36 -5.14
N GLN A 151 -0.98 5.54 -5.68
CA GLN A 151 -1.05 5.81 -7.12
C GLN A 151 -0.13 4.89 -7.92
N ARG A 152 1.05 4.59 -7.38
CA ARG A 152 1.96 3.66 -8.03
C ARG A 152 1.45 2.22 -7.94
N LEU A 153 0.83 1.80 -6.83
CA LEU A 153 0.14 0.51 -6.72
C LEU A 153 -0.99 0.39 -7.75
N GLU A 154 -1.83 1.42 -7.88
CA GLU A 154 -2.88 1.49 -8.91
C GLU A 154 -2.30 1.34 -10.32
N LYS A 155 -1.25 2.10 -10.64
CA LYS A 155 -0.60 2.02 -11.95
C LYS A 155 -0.07 0.61 -12.24
N ARG A 156 0.42 -0.11 -11.23
CA ARG A 156 0.93 -1.48 -11.37
C ARG A 156 -0.20 -2.51 -11.51
N SER A 157 -1.28 -2.39 -10.74
CA SER A 157 -2.46 -3.25 -10.90
C SER A 157 -3.11 -3.04 -12.28
N VAL A 158 -3.16 -1.79 -12.77
CA VAL A 158 -3.66 -1.45 -14.11
C VAL A 158 -2.69 -1.84 -15.23
N ARG A 159 -1.37 -1.72 -15.06
CA ARG A 159 -0.41 -2.19 -16.10
C ARG A 159 -0.46 -3.70 -16.30
N ARG A 160 -0.80 -4.48 -15.27
CA ARG A 160 -1.08 -5.92 -15.41
C ARG A 160 -2.38 -6.22 -16.17
N ARG A 161 -3.18 -5.20 -16.52
CA ARG A 161 -4.43 -5.29 -17.30
C ARG A 161 -4.22 -5.29 -18.82
N ARG A 162 -3.08 -4.78 -19.30
CA ARG A 162 -2.71 -4.72 -20.72
C ARG A 162 -1.69 -5.79 -21.03
#